data_AF-A0A966WZY5-F1
#
_entry.id   AF-A0A966WZY5-F1
#
_cell.length_a   1.000
_cell.length_b   1.000
_cell.length_c   1.000
_cell.angle_alpha   90.00
_cell.angle_beta   90.00
_cell.angle_gamma   90.00
#
_symmetry.space_group_name_H-M   'P 1'
#
loop_
_entity.id
_entity.type
_entity.pdbx_description
1 polymer ?
#
loop_
_entity_poly.entity_id
_entity_poly.type
_entity_poly.pdbx_seq_one_letter_code
_entity_poly.pdbx_strand_id
1 'polypeptide(L)'
;MSQVPELEIRVIRSLSSIAPSDWQRILPKDAGPFLHYSFLSLLEETGCVCAETGWEPAHLALYAKGGNELLGAMPLYLKTHSYGEYVFDWSWAEAYAQQGLSYYPKALSAIPFTPATGSRLLARTANHQAALVSGLVQLLTQLKLSSAHVLFPQTEDARLLTEIGFMRRESVQFHWHNQNYADFDQFLATLTMKRRKNIKR
;
A
#
# COMPACT_ATOMS: atom_id res chain seq x y z
N MET A 1 16.66 -33.53 1.31
CA MET A 1 15.49 -32.64 1.20
C MET A 1 15.74 -31.48 2.14
N SER A 2 16.17 -30.32 1.64
CA SER A 2 16.39 -29.15 2.50
C SER A 2 15.07 -28.76 3.14
N GLN A 3 15.02 -28.70 4.47
CA GLN A 3 13.86 -28.20 5.21
C GLN A 3 13.57 -26.77 4.74
N VAL A 4 12.32 -26.51 4.34
CA VAL A 4 11.86 -25.14 4.13
C VAL A 4 11.90 -24.46 5.51
N PRO A 5 12.62 -23.33 5.67
CA PRO A 5 12.66 -22.65 6.95
C PRO A 5 11.24 -22.24 7.36
N GLU A 6 10.89 -22.47 8.62
CA GLU A 6 9.61 -22.05 9.17
C GLU A 6 9.50 -20.52 9.10
N LEU A 7 8.29 -19.99 8.88
CA LEU A 7 8.06 -18.57 8.65
C LEU A 7 7.46 -17.89 9.87
N GLU A 8 7.79 -16.62 10.09
CA GLU A 8 7.27 -15.79 11.18
C GLU A 8 6.75 -14.44 10.64
N ILE A 9 5.51 -14.08 10.98
CA ILE A 9 4.95 -12.75 10.68
C ILE A 9 5.14 -11.85 11.91
N ARG A 10 5.67 -10.65 11.70
CA ARG A 10 5.81 -9.61 12.71
C ARG A 10 5.08 -8.34 12.26
N VAL A 11 4.40 -7.68 13.19
CA VAL A 11 3.85 -6.33 12.99
C VAL A 11 4.92 -5.33 13.38
N ILE A 12 5.31 -4.49 12.43
CA ILE A 12 6.35 -3.47 12.59
C ILE A 12 5.68 -2.09 12.63
N ARG A 13 5.90 -1.36 13.72
CA ARG A 13 5.30 -0.04 13.96
C ARG A 13 6.11 1.14 13.44
N SER A 14 7.31 0.88 12.92
CA SER A 14 8.06 1.87 12.16
C SER A 14 9.03 1.16 11.23
N LEU A 15 9.14 1.66 10.00
CA LEU A 15 10.06 1.13 9.01
C LEU A 15 11.52 1.21 9.48
N SER A 16 11.86 2.12 10.40
CA SER A 16 13.20 2.26 10.97
C SER A 16 13.72 1.02 11.69
N SER A 17 12.84 0.06 12.04
CA SER A 17 13.25 -1.22 12.62
C SER A 17 13.75 -2.22 11.57
N ILE A 18 13.69 -1.89 10.28
CA ILE A 18 14.17 -2.70 9.16
C ILE A 18 15.37 -1.99 8.54
N ALA A 19 16.47 -2.70 8.33
CA ALA A 19 17.61 -2.11 7.63
C ALA A 19 17.22 -1.75 6.18
N PRO A 20 17.59 -0.56 5.65
CA PRO A 20 17.26 -0.18 4.28
C PRO A 20 17.71 -1.19 3.22
N SER A 21 18.86 -1.85 3.45
CA SER A 21 19.38 -2.92 2.58
C SER A 21 18.49 -4.16 2.54
N ASP A 22 17.83 -4.49 3.67
CA ASP A 22 16.94 -5.65 3.75
C ASP A 22 15.62 -5.36 3.05
N TRP A 23 15.08 -4.16 3.23
CA TRP A 23 13.93 -3.69 2.47
C TRP A 23 14.21 -3.70 0.96
N GLN A 24 15.36 -3.17 0.53
CA GLN A 24 15.77 -3.18 -0.87
C GLN A 24 15.87 -4.61 -1.45
N ARG A 25 16.25 -5.60 -0.64
CA ARG A 25 16.37 -7.00 -1.07
C ARG A 25 15.03 -7.63 -1.39
N ILE A 26 13.94 -7.20 -0.77
CA ILE A 26 12.59 -7.74 -1.02
C ILE A 26 11.81 -6.95 -2.08
N LEU A 27 12.29 -5.78 -2.50
CA LEU A 27 11.63 -4.99 -3.54
C LEU A 27 11.60 -5.72 -4.89
N PRO A 28 10.47 -5.71 -5.60
CA PRO A 28 10.40 -6.19 -6.98
C PRO A 28 11.28 -5.32 -7.90
N LYS A 29 11.69 -5.87 -9.04
CA LYS A 29 12.64 -5.19 -9.95
C LYS A 29 12.06 -3.91 -10.56
N ASP A 30 10.75 -3.89 -10.75
CA ASP A 30 9.95 -2.79 -11.30
C ASP A 30 9.33 -1.93 -10.19
N ALA A 31 9.84 -2.00 -8.96
CA ALA A 31 9.38 -1.16 -7.87
C ALA A 31 9.49 0.32 -8.25
N GLY A 32 8.35 1.02 -8.24
CA GLY A 32 8.32 2.47 -8.37
C GLY A 32 8.98 3.17 -7.17
N PRO A 33 9.34 4.46 -7.31
CA PRO A 33 10.08 5.22 -6.29
C PRO A 33 9.37 5.25 -4.93
N PHE A 34 8.04 5.17 -4.93
CA PHE A 34 7.23 5.30 -3.73
C PHE A 34 7.17 4.04 -2.84
N LEU A 35 7.75 2.93 -3.28
CA LEU A 35 7.95 1.74 -2.44
C LEU A 35 9.35 1.68 -1.83
N HIS A 36 10.26 2.58 -2.21
CA HIS A 36 11.60 2.60 -1.64
C HIS A 36 11.54 2.97 -0.16
N TYR A 37 12.47 2.38 0.61
CA TYR A 37 12.61 2.62 2.04
C TYR A 37 12.63 4.13 2.35
N SER A 38 13.45 4.89 1.63
CA SER A 38 13.63 6.33 1.89
C SER A 38 12.37 7.16 1.70
N PHE A 39 11.47 6.76 0.80
CA PHE A 39 10.21 7.47 0.63
C PHE A 39 9.26 7.18 1.80
N LEU A 40 9.09 5.89 2.13
CA LEU A 40 8.18 5.46 3.20
C LEU A 40 8.66 5.89 4.59
N SER A 41 9.95 5.70 4.90
CA SER A 41 10.52 6.10 6.19
C SER A 41 10.45 7.61 6.39
N LEU A 42 10.70 8.40 5.35
CA LEU A 42 10.63 9.86 5.44
C LEU A 42 9.21 10.33 5.80
N LEU A 43 8.17 9.67 5.28
CA LEU A 43 6.78 10.01 5.63
C LEU A 43 6.49 9.72 7.12
N GLU A 44 7.05 8.65 7.68
CA GLU A 44 6.95 8.36 9.12
C GLU A 44 7.77 9.36 9.94
N GLU A 45 9.04 9.57 9.60
CA GLU A 45 9.99 10.44 10.30
C GLU A 45 9.52 11.90 10.36
N THR A 46 8.82 12.37 9.32
CA THR A 46 8.27 13.73 9.25
C THR A 46 6.88 13.88 9.87
N GLY A 47 6.29 12.78 10.37
CA GLY A 47 4.94 12.79 10.95
C GLY A 47 3.80 12.93 9.93
N CYS A 48 4.08 12.80 8.63
CA CYS A 48 3.03 12.72 7.61
C CYS A 48 2.17 11.46 7.81
N VAL A 49 2.81 10.38 8.22
CA VAL A 49 2.22 9.07 8.47
C VAL A 49 2.45 8.71 9.94
N CYS A 50 1.45 8.97 10.77
CA CYS A 50 1.45 8.64 12.18
C CYS A 50 0.01 8.45 12.70
N ALA A 51 -0.13 8.07 13.96
CA ALA A 51 -1.44 7.86 14.57
C ALA A 51 -2.28 9.15 14.57
N GLU A 52 -1.66 10.31 14.80
CA GLU A 52 -2.32 11.62 14.86
C GLU A 52 -2.89 12.05 13.49
N THR A 53 -2.27 11.64 12.39
CA THR A 53 -2.80 11.87 11.03
C THR A 53 -3.74 10.76 10.55
N GLY A 54 -4.08 9.82 11.45
CA GLY A 54 -4.93 8.67 11.16
C GLY A 54 -4.30 7.68 10.18
N TRP A 55 -2.97 7.62 10.11
CA TRP A 55 -2.13 6.75 9.29
C TRP A 55 -1.14 5.98 10.16
N GLU A 56 -1.62 5.29 11.19
CA GLU A 56 -0.75 4.58 12.14
C GLU A 56 0.01 3.43 11.45
N PRO A 57 1.36 3.42 11.41
CA PRO A 57 2.13 2.34 10.80
C PRO A 57 1.93 1.00 11.51
N ALA A 58 1.67 -0.04 10.74
CA ALA A 58 1.49 -1.41 11.21
C ALA A 58 1.96 -2.43 10.15
N HIS A 59 3.11 -2.17 9.51
CA HIS A 59 3.65 -2.97 8.42
C HIS A 59 3.71 -4.45 8.81
N LEU A 60 3.33 -5.35 7.90
CA LEU A 60 3.60 -6.76 8.09
C LEU A 60 4.99 -7.05 7.52
N ALA A 61 5.81 -7.75 8.30
CA ALA A 61 7.11 -8.21 7.89
C ALA A 61 7.21 -9.72 8.10
N LEU A 62 7.60 -10.44 7.05
CA LEU A 62 7.82 -11.87 7.05
C LEU A 62 9.31 -12.16 7.27
N TYR A 63 9.61 -12.95 8.30
CA TYR A 63 10.96 -13.37 8.64
C TYR A 63 11.12 -14.88 8.58
N ALA A 64 12.35 -15.34 8.36
CA ALA A 64 12.72 -16.71 8.69
C ALA A 64 12.67 -16.89 10.22
N LYS A 65 11.95 -17.92 10.70
CA LYS A 65 11.76 -18.17 12.13
C LYS A 65 13.10 -18.39 12.82
N GLY A 66 13.28 -17.74 13.97
CA GLY A 66 14.53 -17.81 14.74
C GLY A 66 15.68 -16.96 14.18
N GLY A 67 15.43 -16.14 13.16
CA GLY A 67 16.40 -15.21 12.59
C GLY A 67 15.85 -13.80 12.36
N ASN A 68 16.68 -12.98 11.71
CA ASN A 68 16.38 -11.60 11.31
C ASN A 68 16.39 -11.40 9.79
N GLU A 69 16.38 -12.50 9.01
CA GLU A 69 16.29 -12.40 7.57
C GLU A 69 14.88 -12.00 7.15
N LEU A 70 14.76 -10.80 6.58
CA LEU A 70 13.51 -10.31 5.99
C LEU A 70 13.25 -11.00 4.65
N LEU A 71 12.18 -11.79 4.60
CA LEU A 71 11.77 -12.59 3.44
C LEU A 71 10.66 -11.92 2.62
N GLY A 72 9.93 -10.99 3.24
CA GLY A 72 8.94 -10.16 2.59
C GLY A 72 8.31 -9.13 3.52
N ALA A 73 7.55 -8.20 2.96
CA ALA A 73 6.81 -7.20 3.72
C ALA A 73 5.56 -6.72 2.98
N MET A 74 4.65 -6.09 3.74
CA MET A 74 3.49 -5.38 3.23
C MET A 74 3.46 -4.00 3.90
N PRO A 75 3.60 -2.90 3.14
CA PRO A 75 3.28 -1.57 3.65
C PRO A 75 1.83 -1.59 4.15
N LEU A 76 1.63 -1.37 5.44
CA LEU A 76 0.32 -1.51 6.08
C LEU A 76 0.16 -0.46 7.17
N TYR A 77 -1.02 0.13 7.22
CA TYR A 77 -1.37 1.19 8.16
C TYR A 77 -2.75 0.91 8.78
N LEU A 78 -2.94 1.23 10.05
CA LEU A 78 -4.25 1.30 10.67
C LEU A 78 -4.83 2.69 10.42
N LYS A 79 -5.98 2.73 9.77
CA LYS A 79 -6.65 3.97 9.38
C LYS A 79 -7.82 4.26 10.30
N THR A 80 -7.91 5.52 10.76
CA THR A 80 -9.06 6.03 11.53
C THR A 80 -10.02 6.89 10.70
N HIS A 81 -9.68 7.14 9.43
CA HIS A 81 -10.49 7.84 8.43
C HIS A 81 -9.99 7.56 7.00
N SER A 82 -10.78 7.86 5.96
CA SER A 82 -10.36 7.66 4.55
C SER A 82 -9.47 8.75 3.93
N TYR A 83 -9.12 9.83 4.65
CA TYR A 83 -8.28 10.88 4.06
C TYR A 83 -6.88 10.38 3.68
N GLY A 84 -6.42 10.81 2.49
CA GLY A 84 -5.13 10.48 1.90
C GLY A 84 -5.09 9.18 1.09
N GLU A 85 -6.18 8.39 1.08
CA GLU A 85 -6.22 7.06 0.45
C GLU A 85 -6.50 7.12 -1.07
N TYR A 86 -7.03 8.25 -1.56
CA TYR A 86 -7.57 8.42 -2.93
C TYR A 86 -8.75 7.50 -3.29
N VAL A 87 -9.14 6.61 -2.38
CA VAL A 87 -10.36 5.82 -2.42
C VAL A 87 -11.08 6.05 -1.11
N PHE A 88 -12.29 6.61 -1.15
CA PHE A 88 -13.04 6.98 0.05
C PHE A 88 -14.11 5.95 0.36
N ASP A 89 -14.17 5.53 1.63
CA ASP A 89 -15.08 4.49 2.12
C ASP A 89 -16.20 5.08 2.99
N TRP A 90 -16.59 6.34 2.75
CA TRP A 90 -17.62 7.03 3.53
C TRP A 90 -18.94 6.26 3.57
N SER A 91 -19.35 5.66 2.45
CA SER A 91 -20.57 4.84 2.39
C SER A 91 -20.49 3.58 3.27
N TRP A 92 -19.31 2.97 3.40
CA TRP A 92 -19.12 1.82 4.29
C TRP A 92 -19.14 2.24 5.75
N ALA A 93 -18.45 3.33 6.07
CA ALA A 93 -18.43 3.89 7.42
C ALA A 93 -19.85 4.29 7.89
N GLU A 94 -20.62 4.91 7.00
CA GLU A 94 -22.01 5.29 7.28
C GLU A 94 -22.91 4.05 7.49
N ALA A 95 -22.79 3.02 6.63
CA ALA A 95 -23.56 1.78 6.77
C ALA A 95 -23.27 1.06 8.10
N TYR A 96 -22.01 1.01 8.54
CA TYR A 96 -21.63 0.46 9.85
C TYR A 96 -22.25 1.27 11.00
N ALA A 97 -22.16 2.60 10.95
CA ALA A 97 -22.71 3.48 11.97
C ALA A 97 -24.24 3.34 12.09
N GLN A 98 -24.95 3.18 10.97
CA GLN A 98 -26.40 2.93 10.95
C GLN A 98 -26.79 1.61 11.65
N GLN A 99 -25.86 0.66 11.78
CA GLN A 99 -26.04 -0.60 12.50
C GLN A 99 -25.39 -0.59 13.90
N GLY A 100 -24.90 0.56 14.38
CA GLY A 100 -24.21 0.68 15.66
C GLY A 100 -22.83 0.00 15.71
N LEU A 101 -22.24 -0.29 14.55
CA LEU A 101 -20.92 -0.90 14.42
C LEU A 101 -19.83 0.14 14.16
N SER A 102 -18.61 -0.15 14.59
CA SER A 102 -17.44 0.70 14.31
C SER A 102 -16.76 0.25 13.02
N TYR A 103 -16.67 1.14 12.03
CA TYR A 103 -15.92 0.86 10.79
C TYR A 103 -14.42 1.12 10.94
N TYR A 104 -14.02 2.04 11.81
CA TYR A 104 -12.60 2.30 12.09
C TYR A 104 -12.21 1.73 13.46
N PRO A 105 -10.95 1.31 13.65
CA PRO A 105 -9.90 1.28 12.64
C PRO A 105 -10.07 0.15 11.61
N LYS A 106 -9.58 0.40 10.39
CA LYS A 106 -9.41 -0.61 9.34
C LYS A 106 -7.94 -0.76 8.98
N ALA A 107 -7.55 -1.90 8.43
CA ALA A 107 -6.22 -2.09 7.86
C ALA A 107 -6.17 -1.56 6.42
N LEU A 108 -5.10 -0.87 6.05
CA LEU A 108 -4.87 -0.36 4.71
C LEU A 108 -3.46 -0.68 4.24
N SER A 109 -3.36 -1.39 3.12
CA SER A 109 -2.11 -1.47 2.36
C SER A 109 -2.19 -0.58 1.13
N ALA A 110 -1.41 0.49 1.17
CA ALA A 110 -1.33 1.50 0.13
C ALA A 110 0.03 2.20 0.21
N ILE A 111 0.33 3.00 -0.81
CA ILE A 111 1.36 4.02 -0.72
C ILE A 111 0.68 5.29 -0.19
N PRO A 112 1.11 5.85 0.95
CA PRO A 112 0.44 7.02 1.51
C PRO A 112 0.45 8.19 0.53
N PHE A 113 -0.69 8.86 0.43
CA PHE A 113 -0.87 10.07 -0.38
C PHE A 113 -0.53 9.91 -1.88
N THR A 114 -0.45 8.68 -2.39
CA THR A 114 0.01 8.41 -3.76
C THR A 114 -0.82 7.30 -4.41
N PRO A 115 -1.67 7.61 -5.40
CA PRO A 115 -2.53 6.61 -6.06
C PRO A 115 -1.76 5.80 -7.13
N ALA A 116 -0.55 5.36 -6.80
CA ALA A 116 0.33 4.64 -7.72
C ALA A 116 0.10 3.13 -7.66
N THR A 117 -0.18 2.54 -8.82
CA THR A 117 -0.20 1.09 -8.99
C THR A 117 1.19 0.51 -8.77
N GLY A 118 1.28 -0.51 -7.94
CA GLY A 118 2.54 -1.18 -7.62
C GLY A 118 2.31 -2.40 -6.74
N SER A 119 3.37 -3.15 -6.46
CA SER A 119 3.27 -4.26 -5.53
C SER A 119 2.86 -3.78 -4.12
N ARG A 120 2.06 -4.59 -3.44
CA ARG A 120 1.66 -4.48 -2.04
C ARG A 120 2.13 -5.69 -1.23
N LEU A 121 2.49 -6.78 -1.91
CA LEU A 121 3.07 -7.98 -1.32
C LEU A 121 4.54 -8.09 -1.73
N LEU A 122 5.41 -7.38 -1.02
CA LEU A 122 6.85 -7.29 -1.33
C LEU A 122 7.55 -8.57 -0.94
N ALA A 123 7.74 -9.49 -1.87
CA ALA A 123 8.49 -10.73 -1.62
C ALA A 123 9.05 -11.31 -2.93
N ARG A 124 10.04 -12.20 -2.80
CA ARG A 124 10.69 -12.85 -3.96
C ARG A 124 9.97 -14.10 -4.47
N THR A 125 9.07 -14.67 -3.68
CA THR A 125 8.38 -15.93 -4.01
C THR A 125 6.87 -15.81 -3.73
N ALA A 126 6.06 -16.52 -4.52
CA ALA A 126 4.61 -16.57 -4.32
C ALA A 126 4.23 -17.15 -2.95
N ASN A 127 5.02 -18.10 -2.42
CA ASN A 127 4.80 -18.67 -1.08
C ASN A 127 4.94 -17.61 0.02
N HIS A 128 5.93 -16.72 -0.09
CA HIS A 128 6.10 -15.61 0.87
C HIS A 128 4.99 -14.57 0.72
N GLN A 129 4.52 -14.29 -0.50
CA GLN A 129 3.36 -13.42 -0.72
C GLN A 129 2.09 -14.00 -0.08
N ALA A 130 1.83 -15.30 -0.27
CA ALA A 130 0.70 -16.00 0.36
C ALA A 130 0.80 -16.00 1.90
N ALA A 131 2.01 -16.11 2.45
CA ALA A 131 2.24 -15.99 3.89
C ALA A 131 1.92 -14.59 4.43
N LEU A 132 2.31 -13.53 3.72
CA LEU A 132 1.96 -12.14 4.07
C LEU A 132 0.44 -11.93 4.08
N VAL A 133 -0.24 -12.43 3.05
CA VAL A 133 -1.70 -12.39 2.94
C VAL A 133 -2.37 -13.13 4.10
N SER A 134 -1.86 -14.32 4.45
CA SER A 134 -2.36 -15.06 5.63
C SER A 134 -2.13 -14.29 6.93
N GLY A 135 -0.97 -13.64 7.06
CA GLY A 135 -0.65 -12.76 8.18
C GLY A 135 -1.60 -11.57 8.30
N LEU A 136 -2.02 -10.97 7.18
CA LEU A 136 -3.01 -9.90 7.16
C LEU A 136 -4.37 -10.36 7.70
N VAL A 137 -4.84 -11.54 7.28
CA VAL A 137 -6.11 -12.11 7.79
C VAL A 137 -6.03 -12.40 9.30
N GLN A 138 -4.89 -12.92 9.77
CA GLN A 138 -4.66 -13.12 11.20
C GLN A 138 -4.66 -11.80 11.98
N LEU A 139 -4.01 -10.76 11.44
CA LEU A 139 -3.98 -9.42 12.04
C LEU A 139 -5.39 -8.85 12.22
N LEU A 140 -6.22 -8.94 11.17
CA LEU A 140 -7.62 -8.49 11.23
C LEU A 140 -8.38 -9.14 12.37
N THR A 141 -8.21 -10.46 12.54
CA THR A 141 -8.88 -11.23 13.59
C THR A 141 -8.36 -10.85 14.98
N GLN A 142 -7.04 -10.77 15.15
CA GLN A 142 -6.41 -10.46 16.44
C GLN A 142 -6.74 -9.04 16.93
N LEU A 143 -6.72 -8.07 16.01
CA LEU A 143 -7.01 -6.67 16.33
C LEU A 143 -8.49 -6.30 16.20
N LYS A 144 -9.36 -7.26 15.83
CA LYS A 144 -10.81 -7.05 15.61
C LYS A 144 -11.12 -5.89 14.68
N LEU A 145 -10.33 -5.77 13.61
CA LEU A 145 -10.50 -4.73 12.60
C LEU A 145 -11.71 -5.03 11.72
N SER A 146 -12.42 -3.99 11.29
CA SER A 146 -13.62 -4.12 10.46
C SER A 146 -13.33 -4.71 9.07
N SER A 147 -12.20 -4.32 8.47
CA SER A 147 -11.80 -4.70 7.12
C SER A 147 -10.30 -4.50 6.86
N ALA A 148 -9.79 -5.13 5.80
CA ALA A 148 -8.53 -4.77 5.17
C ALA A 148 -8.77 -4.29 3.73
N HIS A 149 -8.08 -3.22 3.34
CA HIS A 149 -8.14 -2.66 2.01
C HIS A 149 -6.73 -2.70 1.40
N VAL A 150 -6.62 -3.16 0.15
CA VAL A 150 -5.36 -3.13 -0.60
C VAL A 150 -5.58 -2.27 -1.84
N LEU A 151 -4.98 -1.08 -1.86
CA LEU A 151 -5.24 -0.07 -2.89
C LEU A 151 -4.15 -0.05 -3.96
N PHE A 152 -4.59 0.02 -5.20
CA PHE A 152 -3.74 0.01 -6.41
C PHE A 152 -2.72 -1.16 -6.43
N PRO A 153 -3.12 -2.41 -6.12
CA PRO A 153 -2.21 -3.55 -6.28
C PRO A 153 -1.92 -3.78 -7.77
N GLN A 154 -0.75 -4.33 -8.07
CA GLN A 154 -0.49 -4.93 -9.37
C GLN A 154 -1.41 -6.15 -9.58
N THR A 155 -1.60 -6.53 -10.85
CA THR A 155 -2.51 -7.61 -11.27
C THR A 155 -2.25 -8.92 -10.53
N GLU A 156 -0.99 -9.28 -10.29
CA GLU A 156 -0.63 -10.52 -9.62
C GLU A 156 -1.00 -10.52 -8.12
N ASP A 157 -0.72 -9.41 -7.42
CA ASP A 157 -1.14 -9.24 -6.03
C ASP A 157 -2.66 -9.26 -5.90
N ALA A 158 -3.38 -8.62 -6.83
CA ALA A 158 -4.84 -8.64 -6.87
C ALA A 158 -5.41 -10.05 -7.09
N ARG A 159 -4.74 -10.88 -7.92
CA ARG A 159 -5.11 -12.28 -8.14
C ARG A 159 -4.97 -13.10 -6.85
N LEU A 160 -3.82 -13.03 -6.19
CA LEU A 160 -3.57 -13.73 -4.93
C LEU A 160 -4.56 -13.33 -3.83
N LEU A 161 -4.86 -12.03 -3.71
CA LEU A 161 -5.86 -11.52 -2.76
C LEU A 161 -7.27 -12.03 -3.09
N THR A 162 -7.64 -12.13 -4.36
CA THR A 162 -8.98 -12.63 -4.75
C THR A 162 -9.12 -14.12 -4.44
N GLU A 163 -8.06 -14.91 -4.65
CA GLU A 163 -8.06 -16.36 -4.39
C GLU A 163 -8.29 -16.72 -2.92
N ILE A 164 -7.92 -15.85 -2.00
CA ILE A 164 -8.13 -16.03 -0.56
C ILE A 164 -9.40 -15.34 -0.04
N GLY A 165 -10.23 -14.78 -0.93
CA GLY A 165 -11.55 -14.24 -0.59
C GLY A 165 -11.66 -12.71 -0.47
N PHE A 166 -10.63 -11.93 -0.83
CA PHE A 166 -10.81 -10.48 -0.95
C PHE A 166 -11.72 -10.16 -2.14
N MET A 167 -12.59 -9.17 -1.96
CA MET A 167 -13.45 -8.67 -3.04
C MET A 167 -12.72 -7.60 -3.84
N ARG A 168 -12.70 -7.77 -5.17
CA ARG A 168 -12.14 -6.78 -6.09
C ARG A 168 -13.15 -5.65 -6.31
N ARG A 169 -12.71 -4.41 -6.06
CA ARG A 169 -13.42 -3.18 -6.44
C ARG A 169 -12.67 -2.52 -7.60
N GLU A 170 -13.36 -2.28 -8.70
CA GLU A 170 -12.78 -1.60 -9.85
C GLU A 170 -13.02 -0.09 -9.79
N SER A 171 -12.06 0.68 -10.31
CA SER A 171 -12.16 2.13 -10.44
C SER A 171 -11.40 2.59 -11.67
N VAL A 172 -11.64 3.83 -12.10
CA VAL A 172 -10.99 4.43 -13.28
C VAL A 172 -9.94 5.44 -12.83
N GLN A 173 -8.74 5.34 -13.39
CA GLN A 173 -7.70 6.34 -13.26
C GLN A 173 -7.42 6.97 -14.63
N PHE A 174 -7.17 8.27 -14.65
CA PHE A 174 -6.73 8.99 -15.85
C PHE A 174 -5.24 9.27 -15.73
N HIS A 175 -4.45 8.67 -16.61
CA HIS A 175 -3.00 8.88 -16.65
C HIS A 175 -2.66 9.79 -17.81
N TRP A 176 -1.91 10.85 -17.54
CA TRP A 176 -1.33 11.66 -18.58
C TRP A 176 -0.03 11.00 -19.05
N HIS A 177 0.07 10.77 -20.35
CA HIS A 177 1.29 10.27 -20.97
C HIS A 177 1.87 11.37 -21.85
N ASN A 178 3.17 11.63 -21.69
CA ASN A 178 3.87 12.52 -22.59
C ASN A 178 3.86 11.92 -24.00
N GLN A 179 3.23 12.61 -24.96
CA GLN A 179 3.21 12.21 -26.36
C GLN A 179 4.48 12.67 -27.10
N ASN A 180 5.64 12.49 -26.45
CA ASN A 180 6.95 12.93 -26.90
C ASN A 180 7.09 14.46 -27.08
N TYR A 181 6.41 15.26 -26.25
CA TYR A 181 6.69 16.69 -26.17
C TYR A 181 8.07 16.90 -25.53
N ALA A 182 8.91 17.70 -26.19
CA ALA A 182 10.24 18.06 -25.71
C ALA A 182 10.19 19.05 -24.54
N ASP A 183 9.16 19.90 -24.53
CA ASP A 183 8.95 20.91 -23.50
C ASP A 183 7.46 21.20 -23.27
N PHE A 184 7.20 22.05 -22.28
CA PHE A 184 5.86 22.44 -21.89
C PHE A 184 5.14 23.25 -22.98
N ASP A 185 5.86 24.08 -23.74
CA ASP A 185 5.25 24.90 -24.78
C ASP A 185 4.77 24.05 -25.96
N GLN A 186 5.49 22.99 -26.32
CA GLN A 186 5.06 22.03 -27.34
C GLN A 186 3.77 21.30 -26.92
N PHE A 187 3.66 20.88 -25.65
CA PHE A 187 2.41 20.35 -25.11
C PHE A 187 1.27 21.37 -25.24
N LEU A 188 1.49 22.61 -24.80
CA LEU A 188 0.50 23.68 -24.85
C LEU A 188 0.09 24.07 -26.28
N ALA A 189 0.97 23.91 -27.26
CA ALA A 189 0.70 24.16 -28.67
C ALA A 189 -0.40 23.23 -29.21
N THR A 190 -0.54 22.02 -28.66
CA THR A 190 -1.59 21.05 -29.05
C THR A 190 -2.99 21.40 -28.52
N LEU A 191 -3.07 22.30 -27.54
CA LEU A 191 -4.33 22.66 -26.89
C LEU A 191 -5.00 23.87 -27.57
N THR A 192 -6.33 23.94 -27.44
CA THR A 192 -7.11 25.11 -27.87
C THR A 192 -6.67 26.38 -27.13
N MET A 193 -6.84 27.54 -27.74
CA MET A 193 -6.45 28.84 -27.15
C MET A 193 -7.02 29.03 -25.74
N LYS A 194 -8.29 28.65 -25.51
CA LYS A 194 -8.93 28.74 -24.19
C LYS A 194 -8.24 27.85 -23.14
N ARG A 195 -7.96 26.58 -23.48
CA ARG A 195 -7.27 25.64 -22.57
C ARG A 195 -5.83 26.10 -22.29
N ARG A 196 -5.12 26.54 -23.33
CA ARG A 196 -3.77 27.09 -23.21
C ARG A 196 -3.74 28.31 -22.28
N LYS A 197 -4.66 29.27 -22.46
CA LYS A 197 -4.75 30.47 -21.62
C LYS A 197 -5.07 30.13 -20.16
N ASN A 198 -5.90 29.12 -19.92
CA ASN A 198 -6.23 28.69 -18.56
C ASN A 198 -5.05 28.03 -17.84
N ILE A 199 -4.24 27.23 -18.54
CA ILE A 199 -3.08 26.55 -17.93
C ILE A 199 -1.93 27.54 -17.65
N LYS A 200 -1.76 28.60 -18.45
CA LYS A 200 -0.71 29.62 -18.24
C LYS A 200 -1.04 30.64 -17.14
N ARG A 201 -2.22 30.59 -16.52
CA ARG A 201 -2.63 31.51 -15.43
C ARG A 201 -2.41 30.85 -14.09
#